data_AF-A0A8J7PNP8-F1
#
_entry.id   AF-A0A8J7PNP8-F1
#
_cell.length_a   1.000
_cell.length_b   1.000
_cell.length_c   1.000
_cell.angle_alpha   90.00
_cell.angle_beta   90.00
_cell.angle_gamma   90.00
#
_symmetry.space_group_name_H-M   'P 1'
#
loop_
_entity.id
_entity.type
_entity.pdbx_description
1 polymer ?
#
loop_
_entity_poly.entity_id
_entity_poly.type
_entity_poly.pdbx_seq_one_letter_code
_entity_poly.pdbx_strand_id
1 'polypeptide(L)'
;LRVEALRGVGRRDEAIADVDRALATHPEAPFYRLRGQLYLDDGNPKAAIPFLEQAATMSPHHFQTYSLLVRAYAAAGRKADADRTSVRVEEIRRDYDLVSDLSREAMAKPWDPGVRLRLAEYFQRTGDAKLAAMWRKAAAELQARGR
;
A
#
# COMPACT_ATOMS: atom_id res chain seq x y z
N LEU A 1 -17.67 16.92 -28.26
CA LEU A 1 -17.09 15.60 -27.94
C LEU A 1 -15.65 15.39 -28.43
N ARG A 2 -15.24 15.82 -29.65
CA ARG A 2 -13.85 15.58 -30.15
C ARG A 2 -12.74 16.38 -29.44
N VAL A 3 -13.01 17.61 -29.00
CA VAL A 3 -12.00 18.51 -28.37
C VAL A 3 -11.64 18.08 -26.94
N GLU A 4 -12.61 17.58 -26.16
CA GLU A 4 -12.36 17.07 -24.80
C GLU A 4 -11.59 15.75 -24.84
N ALA A 5 -11.91 14.88 -25.80
CA ALA A 5 -11.16 13.64 -26.03
C ALA A 5 -9.69 13.92 -26.41
N LEU A 6 -9.43 14.87 -27.31
CA LEU A 6 -8.07 15.25 -27.71
C LEU A 6 -7.29 15.93 -26.56
N ARG A 7 -7.96 16.74 -25.72
CA ARG A 7 -7.33 17.31 -24.51
C ARG A 7 -7.01 16.24 -23.46
N GLY A 8 -7.85 15.22 -23.32
CA GLY A 8 -7.58 14.06 -22.48
C GLY A 8 -6.40 13.23 -22.98
N VAL A 9 -6.32 13.00 -24.29
CA VAL A 9 -5.22 12.26 -24.93
C VAL A 9 -3.89 13.01 -24.81
N GLY A 10 -3.84 14.32 -25.13
CA GLY A 10 -2.60 15.10 -25.04
C GLY A 10 -2.02 15.13 -23.63
N ARG A 11 -2.86 15.41 -22.62
CA ARG A 11 -2.44 15.41 -21.20
C ARG A 11 -2.01 14.03 -20.72
N ARG A 12 -2.52 12.97 -21.33
CA ARG A 12 -2.16 11.59 -20.98
C ARG A 12 -0.81 11.20 -21.55
N ASP A 13 -0.55 11.50 -22.82
CA ASP A 13 0.74 11.17 -23.45
C ASP A 13 1.87 11.95 -22.76
N GLU A 14 1.63 13.21 -22.40
CA GLU A 14 2.52 14.01 -21.55
C GLU A 14 2.73 13.35 -20.19
N ALA A 15 1.67 12.90 -19.51
CA ALA A 15 1.77 12.24 -18.21
C ALA A 15 2.56 10.92 -18.28
N ILE A 16 2.39 10.12 -19.35
CA ILE A 16 3.16 8.89 -19.55
C ILE A 16 4.64 9.23 -19.76
N ALA A 17 4.94 10.24 -20.60
CA ALA A 17 6.31 10.68 -20.84
C ALA A 17 6.99 11.21 -19.56
N ASP A 18 6.26 11.94 -18.73
CA ASP A 18 6.76 12.42 -17.44
C ASP A 18 7.05 11.25 -16.49
N VAL A 19 6.16 10.27 -16.42
CA VAL A 19 6.36 9.07 -15.60
C VAL A 19 7.54 8.23 -16.12
N ASP A 20 7.72 8.14 -17.44
CA ASP A 20 8.85 7.43 -18.05
C ASP A 20 10.19 8.08 -17.70
N ARG A 21 10.27 9.42 -17.76
CA ARG A 21 11.46 10.15 -17.32
C ARG A 21 11.72 9.94 -15.84
N ALA A 22 10.69 10.02 -15.01
CA ALA A 22 10.81 9.78 -13.57
C ALA A 22 11.34 8.36 -13.29
N LEU A 23 10.76 7.34 -13.92
CA LEU A 23 11.20 5.94 -13.78
C LEU A 23 12.63 5.69 -14.27
N ALA A 24 13.09 6.41 -15.28
CA ALA A 24 14.46 6.32 -15.78
C ALA A 24 15.49 6.86 -14.77
N THR A 25 15.12 7.89 -14.00
CA THR A 25 15.99 8.49 -12.97
C THR A 25 15.85 7.85 -11.60
N HIS A 26 14.61 7.52 -11.21
CA HIS A 26 14.21 7.10 -9.88
C HIS A 26 13.08 6.05 -10.01
N PRO A 27 13.44 4.77 -10.19
CA PRO A 27 12.45 3.70 -10.26
C PRO A 27 11.85 3.46 -8.87
N GLU A 28 10.71 4.08 -8.61
CA GLU A 28 10.00 3.99 -7.34
C GLU A 28 8.55 3.53 -7.51
N ALA A 29 8.00 2.89 -6.48
CA ALA A 29 6.65 2.34 -6.48
C ALA A 29 5.56 3.36 -6.88
N PRO A 30 5.60 4.65 -6.46
CA PRO A 30 4.59 5.63 -6.84
C PRO A 30 4.53 5.87 -8.35
N PHE A 31 5.66 5.85 -9.06
CA PHE A 31 5.71 6.07 -10.50
C PHE A 31 5.18 4.86 -11.28
N TYR A 32 5.54 3.64 -10.85
CA TYR A 32 4.94 2.42 -11.40
C TYR A 32 3.42 2.37 -11.19
N ARG A 33 2.95 2.74 -10.00
CA ARG A 33 1.51 2.84 -9.70
C ARG A 33 0.82 3.85 -10.60
N LEU A 34 1.41 5.04 -10.75
CA LEU A 34 0.83 6.10 -11.58
C LEU A 34 0.76 5.68 -13.05
N ARG A 35 1.80 5.02 -13.57
CA ARG A 35 1.78 4.46 -14.93
C ARG A 35 0.66 3.44 -15.12
N GLY A 36 0.53 2.51 -14.19
CA GLY A 36 -0.54 1.51 -14.22
C GLY A 36 -1.93 2.16 -14.16
N GLN A 37 -2.10 3.19 -13.34
CA GLN A 37 -3.34 3.96 -13.26
C GLN A 37 -3.67 4.66 -14.60
N LEU A 38 -2.68 5.28 -15.25
CA LEU A 38 -2.88 5.93 -16.56
C LEU A 38 -3.32 4.92 -17.64
N TYR A 39 -2.85 3.68 -17.60
CA TYR A 39 -3.33 2.63 -18.50
C TYR A 39 -4.76 2.16 -18.16
N LEU A 40 -5.13 2.12 -16.88
CA LEU A 40 -6.52 1.81 -16.49
C LEU A 40 -7.49 2.88 -16.93
N ASP A 41 -7.12 4.15 -16.74
CA ASP A 41 -7.96 5.29 -17.08
C ASP A 41 -8.16 5.39 -18.61
N ASP A 42 -7.27 4.78 -19.41
CA ASP A 42 -7.42 4.61 -20.86
C ASP A 42 -8.19 3.34 -21.28
N GLY A 43 -8.72 2.57 -20.35
CA GLY A 43 -9.40 1.32 -20.67
C GLY A 43 -8.47 0.23 -21.18
N ASN A 44 -7.17 0.31 -20.87
CA ASN A 44 -6.15 -0.68 -21.18
C ASN A 44 -5.70 -1.47 -19.94
N PRO A 45 -6.60 -2.24 -19.29
CA PRO A 45 -6.31 -2.91 -18.02
C PRO A 45 -5.19 -3.95 -18.13
N LYS A 46 -5.06 -4.62 -19.28
CA LYS A 46 -3.97 -5.60 -19.50
C LYS A 46 -2.59 -4.94 -19.48
N ALA A 47 -2.46 -3.73 -20.02
CA ALA A 47 -1.22 -2.97 -19.99
C ALA A 47 -0.91 -2.40 -18.60
N ALA A 48 -1.94 -2.11 -17.79
CA ALA A 48 -1.79 -1.60 -16.44
C ALA A 48 -1.20 -2.63 -15.45
N ILE A 49 -1.62 -3.90 -15.57
CA ILE A 49 -1.29 -4.99 -14.65
C ILE A 49 0.22 -5.06 -14.32
N PRO A 50 1.15 -5.19 -15.28
CA PRO A 50 2.56 -5.36 -14.95
C PRO A 50 3.15 -4.18 -14.14
N PHE A 51 2.71 -2.95 -14.41
CA PHE A 51 3.16 -1.78 -13.66
C PHE A 51 2.58 -1.77 -12.23
N LEU A 52 1.32 -2.17 -12.07
CA LEU A 52 0.68 -2.26 -10.76
C LEU A 52 1.23 -3.43 -9.92
N GLU A 53 1.56 -4.56 -10.55
CA GLU A 53 2.23 -5.70 -9.91
C GLU A 53 3.64 -5.31 -9.42
N GLN A 54 4.38 -4.56 -10.24
CA GLN A 54 5.68 -4.03 -9.83
C GLN A 54 5.56 -3.07 -8.65
N ALA A 55 4.61 -2.12 -8.71
CA ALA A 55 4.35 -1.21 -7.60
C ALA A 55 3.93 -1.96 -6.32
N ALA A 56 3.14 -3.03 -6.43
CA ALA A 56 2.69 -3.84 -5.31
C ALA A 56 3.86 -4.61 -4.68
N THR A 57 4.79 -5.10 -5.50
CA THR A 57 6.01 -5.77 -5.03
C THR A 57 6.90 -4.82 -4.24
N MET A 58 7.04 -3.57 -4.72
CA MET A 58 7.84 -2.55 -4.05
C MET A 58 7.15 -1.94 -2.81
N SER A 59 5.83 -2.04 -2.72
CA SER A 59 5.06 -1.50 -1.59
C SER A 59 3.93 -2.46 -1.17
N PRO A 60 4.26 -3.56 -0.46
CA PRO A 60 3.33 -4.66 -0.16
C PRO A 60 2.14 -4.31 0.75
N HIS A 61 2.14 -3.11 1.34
CA HIS A 61 1.12 -2.60 2.26
C HIS A 61 0.42 -1.33 1.72
N HIS A 62 0.63 -0.98 0.45
CA HIS A 62 0.06 0.23 -0.13
C HIS A 62 -1.36 -0.02 -0.67
N PHE A 63 -2.36 0.38 0.11
CA PHE A 63 -3.78 0.17 -0.16
C PHE A 63 -4.19 0.52 -1.60
N GLN A 64 -3.87 1.74 -2.05
CA GLN A 64 -4.31 2.23 -3.36
C GLN A 64 -3.72 1.41 -4.53
N THR A 65 -2.51 0.87 -4.37
CA THR A 65 -1.89 0.03 -5.42
C THR A 65 -2.71 -1.26 -5.61
N TYR A 66 -3.04 -1.92 -4.51
CA TYR A 66 -3.85 -3.15 -4.55
C TYR A 66 -5.28 -2.87 -5.03
N SER A 67 -5.90 -1.74 -4.66
CA SER A 67 -7.21 -1.35 -5.19
C SER A 67 -7.20 -1.14 -6.71
N LEU A 68 -6.15 -0.50 -7.24
CA LEU A 68 -5.97 -0.36 -8.69
C LEU A 68 -5.73 -1.73 -9.35
N LEU A 69 -4.97 -2.61 -8.72
CA LEU A 69 -4.70 -3.95 -9.25
C LEU A 69 -5.96 -4.83 -9.29
N VAL A 70 -6.83 -4.76 -8.26
CA VAL A 70 -8.16 -5.39 -8.28
C VAL A 70 -8.97 -4.91 -9.48
N ARG A 71 -9.03 -3.58 -9.68
CA ARG A 71 -9.73 -2.98 -10.84
C ARG A 71 -9.14 -3.47 -12.17
N ALA A 72 -7.82 -3.55 -12.27
CA ALA A 72 -7.13 -4.01 -13.46
C ALA A 72 -7.42 -5.48 -13.77
N TYR A 73 -7.32 -6.36 -12.78
CA TYR A 73 -7.63 -7.77 -12.97
C TYR A 73 -9.11 -7.99 -13.31
N ALA A 74 -10.03 -7.31 -12.64
CA ALA A 74 -11.46 -7.40 -12.91
C ALA A 74 -11.78 -6.97 -14.36
N ALA A 75 -11.26 -5.81 -14.79
CA ALA A 75 -11.46 -5.30 -16.14
C ALA A 75 -10.78 -6.15 -17.23
N ALA A 76 -9.70 -6.87 -16.88
CA ALA A 76 -9.02 -7.81 -17.77
C ALA A 76 -9.68 -9.22 -17.80
N GLY A 77 -10.75 -9.46 -17.04
CA GLY A 77 -11.41 -10.77 -16.92
C GLY A 77 -10.67 -11.78 -16.04
N ARG A 78 -9.62 -11.35 -15.33
CA ARG A 78 -8.81 -12.18 -14.41
C ARG A 78 -9.46 -12.27 -13.03
N LYS A 79 -10.66 -12.87 -12.96
CA LYS A 79 -11.49 -12.88 -11.73
C LYS A 79 -10.78 -13.47 -10.51
N ALA A 80 -10.12 -14.62 -10.66
CA ALA A 80 -9.41 -15.26 -9.54
C ALA A 80 -8.27 -14.40 -8.98
N ASP A 81 -7.62 -13.60 -9.82
CA ASP A 81 -6.58 -12.66 -9.37
C ASP A 81 -7.20 -11.46 -8.67
N ALA A 82 -8.31 -10.93 -9.19
CA ALA A 82 -9.06 -9.87 -8.54
C ALA A 82 -9.56 -10.27 -7.15
N ASP A 83 -10.11 -11.49 -7.00
CA ASP A 83 -10.62 -12.00 -5.73
C ASP A 83 -9.49 -12.15 -4.70
N ARG A 84 -8.36 -12.78 -5.08
CA ARG A 84 -7.17 -12.89 -4.22
C ARG A 84 -6.62 -11.53 -3.81
N THR A 85 -6.56 -10.60 -4.76
CA THR A 85 -6.06 -9.24 -4.51
C THR A 85 -7.02 -8.46 -3.60
N SER A 86 -8.33 -8.71 -3.70
CA SER A 86 -9.35 -8.07 -2.84
C SER A 86 -9.23 -8.53 -1.39
N VAL A 87 -8.94 -9.81 -1.15
CA VAL A 87 -8.61 -10.30 0.19
C VAL A 87 -7.40 -9.54 0.75
N ARG A 88 -6.37 -9.32 -0.06
CA ARG A 88 -5.19 -8.55 0.36
C ARG A 88 -5.52 -7.09 0.69
N VAL A 89 -6.42 -6.45 -0.07
CA VAL A 89 -6.90 -5.09 0.25
C VAL A 89 -7.54 -5.05 1.63
N GLU A 90 -8.40 -6.01 1.95
CA GLU A 90 -9.07 -6.07 3.26
C GLU A 90 -8.12 -6.39 4.41
N GLU A 91 -7.11 -7.25 4.19
CA GLU A 91 -6.02 -7.45 5.15
C GLU A 91 -5.28 -6.15 5.45
N ILE A 92 -4.90 -5.40 4.41
CA ILE A 92 -4.20 -4.12 4.57
C ILE A 92 -5.05 -3.13 5.37
N ARG A 93 -6.35 -3.03 5.09
CA ARG A 93 -7.26 -2.16 5.86
C ARG A 93 -7.32 -2.56 7.33
N ARG A 94 -7.51 -3.86 7.61
CA ARG A 94 -7.55 -4.38 8.98
C ARG A 94 -6.25 -4.12 9.73
N ASP A 95 -5.12 -4.26 9.06
CA ASP A 95 -3.81 -3.96 9.63
C ASP A 95 -3.69 -2.47 9.98
N TYR A 96 -4.14 -1.55 9.12
CA TYR A 96 -4.18 -0.11 9.42
C TYR A 96 -5.09 0.22 10.62
N ASP A 97 -6.30 -0.36 10.65
CA ASP A 97 -7.26 -0.14 11.75
C ASP A 97 -6.68 -0.66 13.07
N LEU A 98 -6.09 -1.86 13.06
CA LEU A 98 -5.44 -2.46 14.23
C LEU A 98 -4.32 -1.57 14.78
N VAL A 99 -3.41 -1.09 13.93
CA VAL A 99 -2.31 -0.22 14.38
C VAL A 99 -2.83 1.09 14.92
N SER A 100 -3.84 1.68 14.29
CA SER A 100 -4.49 2.92 14.75
C SER A 100 -5.08 2.73 16.16
N ASP A 101 -5.81 1.65 16.38
CA ASP A 101 -6.43 1.34 17.66
C ASP A 101 -5.39 1.03 18.75
N LEU A 102 -4.36 0.23 18.42
CA LEU A 102 -3.25 -0.04 19.34
C LEU A 102 -2.48 1.25 19.69
N SER A 103 -2.28 2.14 18.73
CA SER A 103 -1.61 3.43 18.97
C SER A 103 -2.45 4.32 19.88
N ARG A 104 -3.77 4.38 19.66
CA ARG A 104 -4.70 5.10 20.54
C ARG A 104 -4.69 4.52 21.95
N GLU A 105 -4.72 3.20 22.08
CA GLU A 105 -4.65 2.53 23.38
C GLU A 105 -3.30 2.77 24.08
N ALA A 106 -2.18 2.75 23.35
CA ALA A 106 -0.87 3.04 23.90
C ALA A 106 -0.76 4.47 24.44
N MET A 107 -1.41 5.44 23.77
CA MET A 107 -1.52 6.82 24.25
C MET A 107 -2.44 6.93 25.47
N ALA A 108 -3.56 6.21 25.49
CA ALA A 108 -4.52 6.24 26.61
C ALA A 108 -4.01 5.54 27.87
N LYS A 109 -3.16 4.51 27.70
CA LYS A 109 -2.57 3.74 28.80
C LYS A 109 -1.05 3.72 28.69
N PRO A 110 -0.32 4.83 28.94
CA PRO A 110 1.13 4.88 28.79
C PRO A 110 1.90 3.85 29.63
N TRP A 111 1.32 3.40 30.74
CA TRP A 111 1.89 2.46 31.69
C TRP A 111 1.66 0.98 31.33
N ASP A 112 0.76 0.67 30.39
CA ASP A 112 0.38 -0.71 30.09
C ASP A 112 1.42 -1.35 29.12
N PRO A 113 2.20 -2.37 29.55
CA PRO A 113 3.15 -3.05 28.68
C PRO A 113 2.44 -3.92 27.62
N GLY A 114 1.20 -4.36 27.84
CA GLY A 114 0.48 -5.29 26.96
C GLY A 114 0.23 -4.71 25.57
N VAL A 115 -0.15 -3.44 25.48
CA VAL A 115 -0.33 -2.77 24.17
C VAL A 115 1.00 -2.57 23.42
N ARG A 116 2.12 -2.42 24.13
CA ARG A 116 3.46 -2.37 23.50
C ARG A 116 3.85 -3.73 22.93
N LEU A 117 3.56 -4.82 23.64
CA LEU A 117 3.80 -6.17 23.14
C LEU A 117 2.95 -6.48 21.90
N ARG A 118 1.68 -6.07 21.88
CA ARG A 118 0.82 -6.22 20.70
C ARG A 118 1.33 -5.41 19.49
N LEU A 119 1.77 -4.17 19.69
CA LEU A 119 2.43 -3.39 18.64
C LEU A 119 3.71 -4.09 18.14
N ALA A 120 4.52 -4.62 19.06
CA ALA A 120 5.73 -5.35 18.69
C ALA A 120 5.43 -6.61 17.86
N GLU A 121 4.41 -7.36 18.22
CA GLU A 121 3.96 -8.55 17.47
C GLU A 121 3.48 -8.18 16.08
N TYR A 122 2.68 -7.11 15.97
CA TYR A 122 2.26 -6.56 14.67
C TYR A 122 3.47 -6.26 13.77
N PHE A 123 4.40 -5.42 14.25
CA PHE A 123 5.57 -5.02 13.46
C PHE A 123 6.52 -6.18 13.17
N GLN A 124 6.57 -7.20 14.03
CA GLN A 124 7.32 -8.42 13.75
C GLN A 124 6.72 -9.19 12.57
N ARG A 125 5.38 -9.32 12.55
CA ARG A 125 4.64 -10.03 11.50
C ARG A 125 4.70 -9.30 10.16
N THR A 126 4.75 -7.96 10.14
CA THR A 126 4.86 -7.15 8.92
C THR A 126 6.30 -6.96 8.44
N GLY A 127 7.30 -7.48 9.16
CA GLY A 127 8.71 -7.42 8.77
C GLY A 127 9.47 -6.19 9.26
N ASP A 128 8.82 -5.30 10.01
CA ASP A 128 9.41 -4.10 10.61
C ASP A 128 10.17 -4.42 11.90
N ALA A 129 11.19 -5.27 11.80
CA ALA A 129 11.93 -5.81 12.95
C ALA A 129 12.49 -4.72 13.89
N LYS A 130 12.86 -3.56 13.35
CA LYS A 130 13.33 -2.40 14.14
C LYS A 130 12.23 -1.85 15.05
N LEU A 131 11.03 -1.64 14.50
CA LEU A 131 9.89 -1.18 15.28
C LEU A 131 9.44 -2.25 16.27
N ALA A 132 9.45 -3.52 15.86
CA ALA A 132 9.17 -4.63 16.76
C ALA A 132 10.10 -4.62 17.99
N ALA A 133 11.41 -4.49 17.77
CA ALA A 133 12.40 -4.43 18.85
C ALA A 133 12.21 -3.20 19.75
N MET A 134 11.93 -2.03 19.16
CA MET A 134 11.64 -0.80 19.91
C MET A 134 10.46 -0.99 20.86
N TRP A 135 9.34 -1.54 20.37
CA TRP A 135 8.15 -1.76 21.18
C TRP A 135 8.34 -2.83 22.26
N ARG A 136 9.11 -3.91 21.99
CA ARG A 136 9.48 -4.90 23.02
C ARG A 136 10.30 -4.26 24.13
N LYS A 137 11.28 -3.42 23.78
CA LYS A 137 12.10 -2.71 24.76
C LYS A 137 11.24 -1.82 25.66
N ALA A 138 10.34 -1.03 25.06
CA ALA A 138 9.41 -0.19 25.81
C ALA A 138 8.52 -1.00 26.77
N ALA A 139 8.04 -2.18 26.35
CA ALA A 139 7.27 -3.06 27.23
C ALA A 139 8.09 -3.57 28.43
N ALA A 140 9.34 -3.99 28.19
CA ALA A 140 10.22 -4.49 29.25
C ALA A 140 10.56 -3.42 30.29
N GLU A 141 10.79 -2.17 29.85
CA GLU A 141 11.04 -1.03 30.76
C GLU A 141 9.84 -0.74 31.67
N LEU A 142 8.61 -0.79 31.13
CA LEU A 142 7.39 -0.61 31.91
C LEU A 142 7.20 -1.73 32.93
N GLN A 143 7.46 -2.98 32.54
CA GLN A 143 7.40 -4.13 33.45
C GLN A 143 8.45 -4.06 34.56
N ALA A 144 9.63 -3.52 34.29
CA ALA A 144 10.68 -3.35 35.29
C ALA A 144 10.34 -2.25 36.31
N ARG A 145 9.67 -1.18 35.89
CA ARG A 145 9.23 -0.07 36.76
C ARG A 145 8.06 -0.41 37.69
N GLY A 146 7.29 -1.44 37.35
CA GLY A 146 6.15 -1.91 38.16
C GLY A 146 6.48 -3.03 39.15
N ARG A 147 7.76 -3.43 39.27
CA ARG A 147 8.24 -4.39 40.26
C ARG A 147 8.85 -3.70 41.47
#